data_AF-A0A852DBG2-F1
#
_entry.id   AF-A0A852DBG2-F1
#
_cell.length_a   1.000
_cell.length_b   1.000
_cell.length_c   1.000
_cell.angle_alpha   90.00
_cell.angle_beta   90.00
_cell.angle_gamma   90.00
#
_symmetry.space_group_name_H-M   'P 1'
#
loop_
_entity.id
_entity.type
_entity.pdbx_description
1 polymer ?
#
loop_
_entity_poly.entity_id
_entity_poly.type
_entity_poly.pdbx_seq_one_letter_code
_entity_poly.pdbx_strand_id
1 'polypeptide(L)'
;GKLMGMSEITEKLTLPEKCRSDHTIVQQVTSAANVGRVPCGASNEYRFAAKTVTSGSLVLITLERREGSTAQLTINSEKMVIGTMLVKDIIQALTQ
;
A
#
# COMPACT_ATOMS: atom_id res chain seq x y z
N GLY A 1 19.82 -2.67 -10.75
CA GLY A 1 19.06 -3.42 -9.72
C GLY A 1 17.58 -3.38 -10.04
N LYS A 2 16.77 -4.29 -9.45
CA LYS A 2 15.33 -4.41 -9.72
C LYS A 2 14.50 -3.16 -9.35
N LEU A 3 15.06 -2.26 -8.55
CA LEU A 3 14.41 -1.04 -8.07
C LEU A 3 14.86 0.23 -8.83
N MET A 4 15.75 0.11 -9.82
CA MET A 4 16.20 1.28 -10.57
C MET A 4 15.05 1.87 -11.37
N GLY A 5 14.84 3.19 -11.26
CA GLY A 5 13.77 3.90 -11.96
C GLY A 5 12.43 3.91 -11.23
N MET A 6 12.32 3.35 -10.03
CA MET A 6 11.11 3.49 -9.21
C MET A 6 10.98 4.92 -8.66
N SER A 7 9.76 5.43 -8.68
CA SER A 7 9.35 6.63 -7.95
C SER A 7 8.61 6.22 -6.68
N GLU A 8 8.78 7.02 -5.63
CA GLU A 8 8.10 6.84 -4.35
C GLU A 8 7.03 7.92 -4.17
N ILE A 9 5.87 7.52 -3.66
CA ILE A 9 4.82 8.43 -3.20
C ILE A 9 4.47 8.02 -1.77
N THR A 10 4.40 9.00 -0.87
CA THR A 10 4.05 8.79 0.52
C THR A 10 2.90 9.71 0.92
N GLU A 11 1.82 9.13 1.45
CA GLU A 11 0.64 9.84 1.90
C GLU A 11 0.25 9.45 3.32
N LYS A 12 -0.29 10.41 4.07
CA LYS A 12 -0.81 10.18 5.41
C LYS A 12 -2.33 9.99 5.35
N LEU A 13 -2.85 9.08 6.16
CA LEU A 13 -4.27 8.81 6.26
C LEU A 13 -4.67 8.52 7.71
N THR A 14 -5.95 8.68 8.00
CA THR A 14 -6.54 8.35 9.29
C THR A 14 -7.43 7.13 9.11
N LEU A 15 -7.10 6.03 9.80
CA LEU A 15 -7.85 4.79 9.76
C LEU A 15 -9.10 4.88 10.65
N PRO A 16 -10.31 4.73 10.10
CA PRO A 16 -11.53 4.60 10.88
C PRO A 16 -11.48 3.31 11.71
N GLU A 17 -12.19 3.25 12.82
CA GLU A 17 -12.13 2.13 13.78
C GLU A 17 -12.35 0.76 13.13
N LYS A 18 -13.30 0.68 12.18
CA LYS A 18 -13.58 -0.53 11.40
C LYS A 18 -12.41 -1.02 10.52
N CYS A 19 -11.47 -0.15 10.17
CA CYS A 19 -10.31 -0.45 9.32
C CYS A 19 -8.99 -0.48 10.10
N ARG A 20 -9.02 -0.68 11.43
CA ARG A 20 -7.80 -0.78 12.25
C ARG A 20 -7.31 -2.20 12.49
N SER A 21 -8.15 -3.21 12.25
CA SER A 21 -7.75 -4.61 12.40
C SER A 21 -6.75 -5.01 11.32
N ASP A 22 -5.76 -5.80 11.69
CA ASP A 22 -4.71 -6.28 10.79
C ASP A 22 -5.31 -7.03 9.59
N HIS A 23 -6.34 -7.86 9.85
CA HIS A 23 -7.05 -8.59 8.80
C HIS A 23 -7.76 -7.64 7.83
N THR A 24 -8.50 -6.64 8.34
CA THR A 24 -9.22 -5.68 7.50
C THR A 24 -8.26 -4.88 6.63
N ILE A 25 -7.15 -4.40 7.19
CA ILE A 25 -6.12 -3.66 6.45
C ILE A 25 -5.59 -4.50 5.30
N VAL A 26 -5.20 -5.75 5.58
CA VAL A 26 -4.65 -6.65 4.56
C VAL A 26 -5.69 -6.92 3.47
N GLN A 27 -6.93 -7.22 3.85
CA GLN A 27 -8.00 -7.49 2.91
C GLN A 27 -8.31 -6.29 2.01
N GLN A 28 -8.44 -5.08 2.59
CA GLN A 28 -8.75 -3.86 1.84
C GLN A 28 -7.65 -3.51 0.84
N VAL A 29 -6.38 -3.53 1.27
CA VAL A 29 -5.24 -3.23 0.37
C VAL A 29 -5.10 -4.28 -0.73
N THR A 30 -5.21 -5.57 -0.40
CA THR A 30 -5.15 -6.66 -1.39
C THR A 30 -6.27 -6.55 -2.42
N SER A 31 -7.50 -6.23 -1.99
CA SER A 31 -8.64 -6.09 -2.90
C SER A 31 -8.55 -4.82 -3.75
N ALA A 32 -8.15 -3.69 -3.17
CA ALA A 32 -8.09 -2.41 -3.88
C ALA A 32 -6.98 -2.38 -4.94
N ALA A 33 -5.84 -3.01 -4.67
CA ALA A 33 -4.65 -2.92 -5.52
C ALA A 33 -4.26 -4.23 -6.23
N ASN A 34 -5.01 -5.32 -6.00
CA ASN A 34 -4.69 -6.67 -6.52
C ASN A 34 -3.24 -7.09 -6.22
N VAL A 35 -2.87 -7.02 -4.94
CA VAL A 35 -1.50 -7.24 -4.46
C VAL A 35 -1.41 -8.36 -3.42
N GLY A 36 -0.27 -9.05 -3.40
CA GLY A 36 0.01 -10.08 -2.40
C GLY A 36 0.67 -9.50 -1.14
N ARG A 37 0.29 -9.99 0.04
CA ARG A 37 0.94 -9.66 1.31
C ARG A 37 2.34 -10.28 1.35
N VAL A 38 3.35 -9.49 1.71
CA VAL A 38 4.72 -9.94 1.96
C VAL A 38 4.92 -10.02 3.48
N PRO A 39 5.21 -11.21 4.07
CA PRO A 39 5.42 -11.33 5.51
C PRO A 39 6.46 -10.33 6.02
N CYS A 40 6.14 -9.65 7.13
CA CYS A 40 7.03 -8.71 7.79
C CYS A 40 7.04 -9.02 9.29
N GLY A 41 8.19 -8.84 9.96
CA GLY A 41 8.32 -9.06 11.40
C GLY A 41 7.83 -7.90 12.28
N ALA A 42 7.48 -6.76 11.67
CA ALA A 42 6.98 -5.58 12.38
C ALA A 42 5.46 -5.67 12.61
N SER A 43 5.02 -5.40 13.83
CA SER A 43 3.61 -5.48 14.25
C SER A 43 2.72 -4.35 13.72
N ASN A 44 3.33 -3.24 13.32
CA ASN A 44 2.63 -2.05 12.83
C ASN A 44 2.77 -1.84 11.32
N GLU A 45 3.38 -2.78 10.59
CA GLU A 45 3.75 -2.57 9.20
C GLU A 45 3.19 -3.65 8.25
N TYR A 46 2.63 -3.20 7.15
CA TYR A 46 1.99 -4.03 6.14
C TYR A 46 2.63 -3.79 4.78
N ARG A 47 3.46 -4.75 4.35
CA ARG A 47 4.11 -4.80 3.04
C ARG A 47 3.33 -5.64 2.06
N PHE A 48 3.20 -5.13 0.85
CA PHE A 48 2.60 -5.82 -0.28
C PHE A 48 3.46 -5.66 -1.53
N ALA A 49 3.34 -6.60 -2.44
CA ALA A 49 4.02 -6.55 -3.72
C ALA A 49 3.12 -7.09 -4.84
N ALA A 50 3.27 -6.50 -6.02
CA ALA A 50 2.65 -6.96 -7.25
C ALA A 50 3.50 -6.61 -8.46
N LYS A 51 3.06 -7.11 -9.61
CA LYS A 51 3.63 -6.83 -10.92
C LYS A 51 2.49 -6.53 -11.88
N THR A 52 2.63 -5.48 -12.69
CA THR A 52 1.63 -5.21 -13.74
C THR A 52 1.62 -6.34 -14.77
N VAL A 53 0.44 -6.69 -15.27
CA VAL A 53 0.29 -7.81 -16.21
C VAL A 53 1.01 -7.53 -17.53
N THR A 54 0.80 -6.34 -18.11
CA THR A 54 1.31 -6.03 -19.46
C THR A 54 2.78 -5.61 -19.48
N SER A 55 3.18 -4.65 -18.64
CA SER A 55 4.57 -4.13 -18.66
C SER A 55 5.51 -4.89 -17.74
N GLY A 56 4.98 -5.69 -16.83
CA GLY A 56 5.79 -6.36 -15.84
C GLY A 56 6.45 -5.44 -14.81
N SER A 57 5.95 -4.21 -14.66
CA SER A 57 6.52 -3.24 -13.74
C SER A 57 6.20 -3.62 -12.30
N LEU A 58 7.20 -3.53 -11.42
CA LEU A 58 7.01 -3.83 -10.01
C LEU A 58 6.28 -2.70 -9.29
N VAL A 59 5.42 -3.09 -8.35
CA VAL A 59 4.76 -2.20 -7.40
C VAL A 59 5.01 -2.75 -6.01
N LEU A 60 5.53 -1.90 -5.12
CA LEU A 60 5.71 -2.21 -3.70
C LEU A 60 4.89 -1.23 -2.89
N ILE A 61 4.17 -1.74 -1.91
CA ILE A 61 3.29 -0.93 -1.05
C ILE A 61 3.66 -1.23 0.40
N THR A 62 3.79 -0.17 1.19
CA THR A 62 3.96 -0.26 2.64
C THR A 62 2.89 0.61 3.29
N LEU A 63 2.08 0.02 4.16
CA LEU A 63 1.24 0.77 5.09
C LEU A 63 1.83 0.62 6.49
N GLU A 64 2.15 1.73 7.15
CA GLU A 64 2.67 1.75 8.51
C GLU A 64 1.68 2.45 9.43
N ARG A 65 1.21 1.74 10.48
CA ARG A 65 0.42 2.35 11.56
C ARG A 65 1.34 3.22 12.41
N ARG A 66 0.88 4.44 12.64
CA ARG A 66 1.46 5.44 13.54
C ARG A 66 0.63 5.50 14.82
N GLU A 67 0.97 6.41 15.72
CA GLU A 67 0.24 6.57 16.98
C GLU A 67 -1.24 6.93 16.74
N GLY A 68 -2.10 6.37 17.61
CA GLY A 68 -3.54 6.55 17.53
C GLY A 68 -4.17 5.91 16.30
N SER A 69 -4.86 6.71 15.49
CA SER A 69 -5.57 6.30 14.28
C SER A 69 -4.82 6.62 12.99
N THR A 70 -3.63 7.20 13.09
CA THR A 70 -2.89 7.67 11.92
C THR A 70 -2.11 6.53 11.27
N ALA A 71 -1.99 6.58 9.95
CA ALA A 71 -1.18 5.65 9.17
C ALA A 71 -0.47 6.40 8.05
N GLN A 72 0.59 5.79 7.53
CA GLN A 72 1.34 6.28 6.39
C GLN A 72 1.34 5.20 5.31
N LEU A 73 0.90 5.57 4.11
CA LEU A 73 0.93 4.73 2.93
C LEU A 73 2.10 5.18 2.04
N THR A 74 3.00 4.26 1.73
CA THR A 74 4.11 4.48 0.80
C THR A 74 3.97 3.52 -0.37
N ILE A 75 3.98 4.04 -1.60
CA ILE A 75 3.94 3.25 -2.82
C ILE A 75 5.18 3.54 -3.65
N ASN A 76 5.91 2.49 -3.97
CA ASN A 76 7.02 2.51 -4.90
C ASN A 76 6.57 1.87 -6.21
N SER A 77 6.72 2.58 -7.33
CA SER A 77 6.37 2.05 -8.66
C SER A 77 7.28 2.62 -9.75
N GLU A 78 7.53 1.86 -10.81
CA GLU A 78 8.30 2.36 -11.97
C GLU A 78 7.58 3.48 -12.73
N LYS A 79 6.25 3.47 -12.73
CA LYS A 79 5.43 4.47 -13.43
C LYS A 79 4.64 5.28 -12.43
N MET A 80 4.94 6.57 -12.35
CA MET A 80 4.28 7.51 -11.43
C MET A 80 2.75 7.49 -11.54
N VAL A 81 2.20 7.35 -12.75
CA VAL A 81 0.74 7.26 -12.96
C VAL A 81 0.12 6.06 -12.24
N ILE A 82 0.82 4.91 -12.20
CA ILE A 82 0.35 3.73 -11.46
C ILE A 82 0.39 4.02 -9.97
N GLY A 83 1.49 4.60 -9.48
CA GLY A 83 1.63 4.98 -8.07
C GLY A 83 0.51 5.91 -7.60
N THR A 84 0.21 6.96 -8.36
CA THR A 84 -0.84 7.94 -7.97
C THR A 84 -2.24 7.35 -8.01
N MET A 85 -2.54 6.45 -8.96
CA MET A 85 -3.81 5.71 -8.99
C MET A 85 -3.95 4.82 -7.76
N LEU A 86 -2.94 4.00 -7.46
CA LEU A 86 -2.99 3.08 -6.33
C LEU A 86 -3.09 3.79 -4.98
N VAL A 87 -2.43 4.94 -4.82
CA VAL A 87 -2.56 5.76 -3.60
C VAL A 87 -4.02 6.14 -3.38
N LYS A 88 -4.71 6.64 -4.42
CA LYS A 88 -6.11 7.05 -4.32
C LYS A 88 -7.04 5.87 -4.00
N ASP A 89 -6.89 4.77 -4.72
CA ASP A 89 -7.75 3.60 -4.56
C ASP A 89 -7.58 2.95 -3.18
N ILE A 90 -6.34 2.84 -2.69
CA ILE A 90 -6.05 2.28 -1.37
C ILE A 90 -6.51 3.20 -0.25
N ILE A 91 -6.28 4.52 -0.35
CA ILE A 91 -6.78 5.46 0.66
C ILE A 91 -8.30 5.38 0.73
N GLN A 92 -8.97 5.41 -0.42
CA GLN A 92 -10.42 5.27 -0.48
C GLN A 92 -10.89 3.99 0.20
N ALA A 93 -10.28 2.83 -0.10
CA ALA A 93 -10.66 1.56 0.52
C ALA A 93 -10.40 1.51 2.04
N LEU A 94 -9.35 2.18 2.52
CA LEU A 94 -8.97 2.19 3.94
C LEU A 94 -9.76 3.22 4.76
N THR A 95 -10.24 4.31 4.15
CA THR A 95 -10.97 5.38 4.86
C THR A 95 -12.48 5.31 4.72
N GLN A 96 -13.00 4.47 3.81
CA GLN A 96 -14.44 4.29 3.61
C GLN A 96 -15.10 3.55 4.76
#